data_AF-A0A7K2A8P9-F1
#
_entry.id   AF-A0A7K2A8P9-F1
#
_cell.length_a   1.000
_cell.length_b   1.000
_cell.length_c   1.000
_cell.angle_alpha   90.00
_cell.angle_beta   90.00
_cell.angle_gamma   90.00
#
_symmetry.space_group_name_H-M   'P 1'
#
loop_
_entity.id
_entity.type
_entity.pdbx_description
1 polymer ?
#
loop_
_entity_poly.entity_id
_entity_poly.type
_entity_poly.pdbx_seq_one_letter_code
_entity_poly.pdbx_strand_id
1 'polypeptide(L)' 'MVDKRHDISERLSAIAEEIADLALESLRDSIEAGETKSSDEEKRLTRARRAVEKAAHLLGSDL' A
#
# COMPACT_ATOMS: atom_id res chain seq x y z
N MET A 1 9.13 -9.61 25.53
CA MET A 1 9.83 -9.48 24.23
C MET A 1 8.78 -8.99 23.25
N VAL A 2 9.00 -7.87 22.56
CA VAL A 2 8.14 -7.48 21.43
C VAL A 2 8.21 -8.63 20.43
N ASP A 3 7.06 -9.16 20.02
CA ASP A 3 7.03 -10.18 18.97
C ASP A 3 7.60 -9.52 17.71
N LYS A 4 8.77 -10.00 17.26
CA LYS A 4 9.46 -9.46 16.08
C LYS A 4 8.58 -9.50 14.83
N ARG A 5 7.61 -10.43 14.76
CA ARG A 5 6.63 -10.48 13.67
C ARG A 5 5.65 -9.31 13.77
N HIS A 6 5.24 -8.94 14.97
CA HIS A 6 4.38 -7.78 15.20
C HIS A 6 5.07 -6.47 14.81
N ASP A 7 6.34 -6.27 15.18
CA ASP A 7 7.14 -5.10 14.73
C ASP A 7 7.22 -5.03 13.20
N ILE A 8 7.47 -6.16 12.54
CA ILE A 8 7.48 -6.21 11.06
C ILE A 8 6.08 -5.91 10.50
N SER A 9 5.01 -6.42 11.12
CA SER A 9 3.63 -6.14 10.71
C SER A 9 3.32 -4.64 10.78
N GLU A 10 3.67 -3.96 11.88
CA GLU A 10 3.44 -2.52 12.03
C GLU A 10 4.19 -1.71 10.97
N ARG A 11 5.44 -2.06 10.69
CA ARG A 11 6.25 -1.41 9.65
C ARG A 11 5.68 -1.63 8.25
N LEU A 12 5.17 -2.84 7.96
CA LEU A 12 4.51 -3.11 6.68
C LEU A 12 3.20 -2.33 6.55
N SER A 13 2.43 -2.18 7.64
CA SER A 13 1.24 -1.32 7.63
C SER A 13 1.58 0.13 7.33
N ALA A 14 2.65 0.68 7.92
CA ALA A 14 3.11 2.03 7.60
C ALA A 14 3.51 2.18 6.12
N ILE A 15 4.25 1.20 5.58
CA ILE A 15 4.61 1.18 4.15
C ILE A 15 3.37 1.08 3.26
N ALA A 16 2.33 0.34 3.67
CA ALA A 16 1.08 0.27 2.91
C ALA A 16 0.39 1.63 2.81
N GLU A 17 0.39 2.42 3.90
CA GLU A 17 -0.13 3.80 3.88
C GLU A 17 0.72 4.70 2.96
N GLU A 18 2.05 4.63 3.01
CA GLU A 18 2.92 5.38 2.11
C GLU A 18 2.64 5.04 0.62
N ILE A 19 2.40 3.77 0.30
CA ILE A 19 2.01 3.37 -1.07
C ILE A 19 0.60 3.89 -1.42
N ALA A 20 -0.30 4.00 -0.45
CA ALA A 20 -1.63 4.59 -0.67
C ALA A 20 -1.53 6.07 -1.06
N ASP A 21 -0.67 6.81 -0.36
CA ASP A 21 -0.42 8.23 -0.65
C ASP A 21 0.13 8.42 -2.06
N LEU A 22 1.13 7.60 -2.46
CA LEU A 22 1.66 7.62 -3.83
C LEU A 22 0.59 7.29 -4.88
N ALA A 23 -0.29 6.33 -4.60
CA ALA A 23 -1.38 5.99 -5.52
C ALA A 23 -2.38 7.15 -5.66
N LEU A 24 -2.64 7.88 -4.57
CA LEU A 24 -3.51 9.05 -4.57
C LEU A 24 -2.89 10.23 -5.33
N GLU A 25 -1.58 10.46 -5.18
CA GLU A 25 -0.83 11.43 -5.97
C GLU A 25 -0.92 11.09 -7.47
N SER A 26 -0.63 9.83 -7.85
CA SER A 26 -0.73 9.40 -9.24
C SER A 26 -2.14 9.56 -9.82
N LEU A 27 -3.18 9.30 -9.02
CA LEU A 27 -4.57 9.52 -9.43
C LEU A 27 -4.87 11.00 -9.65
N ARG A 28 -4.37 11.89 -8.78
CA ARG A 28 -4.53 13.34 -8.93
C ARG A 28 -3.87 13.84 -10.21
N ASP A 29 -2.64 13.40 -10.48
CA ASP A 29 -1.92 13.76 -11.70
C ASP A 29 -2.66 13.32 -12.97
N SER A 30 -3.22 12.10 -12.98
CA SER A 30 -4.06 11.62 -14.09
C SER A 30 -5.31 12.49 -14.28
N ILE A 31 -5.97 12.90 -13.20
CA ILE A 31 -7.14 13.80 -13.27
C ILE A 31 -6.75 15.17 -13.84
N GLU A 32 -5.63 15.74 -13.38
CA GLU A 32 -5.11 17.02 -13.86
C GLU A 32 -4.72 16.97 -15.35
N ALA A 33 -4.21 15.82 -15.81
CA ALA A 33 -3.92 15.55 -17.22
C ALA A 33 -5.17 15.28 -18.07
N GLY A 34 -6.36 15.21 -17.47
CA GLY A 34 -7.63 14.92 -18.17
C GLY A 34 -7.81 13.45 -18.55
N GLU A 35 -7.07 12.54 -17.92
CA GLU A 35 -7.22 11.10 -18.14
C GLU A 35 -8.52 10.58 -17.53
N THR A 36 -9.14 9.61 -18.20
CA THR A 36 -10.44 9.04 -17.79
C THR A 36 -10.32 7.63 -17.21
N LYS A 37 -9.10 7.11 -17.09
CA LYS A 37 -8.79 5.76 -16.60
C LYS A 37 -7.58 5.84 -15.67
N SER A 38 -7.53 4.95 -14.68
CA SER A 38 -6.36 4.80 -13.83
C SER A 38 -5.10 4.57 -14.67
N SER A 39 -4.04 5.28 -14.33
CA SER A 39 -2.72 5.10 -14.95
C SER A 39 -2.18 3.70 -14.64
N ASP A 40 -1.21 3.25 -15.43
CA ASP A 40 -0.55 1.97 -15.14
C ASP A 40 0.27 2.03 -13.84
N GLU A 41 0.74 3.21 -13.46
CA GLU A 41 1.43 3.44 -12.19
C GLU A 41 0.47 3.33 -11.01
N GLU A 42 -0.70 3.99 -11.04
CA GLU A 42 -1.75 3.86 -10.01
C GLU A 42 -2.17 2.39 -9.82
N LYS A 43 -2.37 1.66 -10.91
CA LYS A 43 -2.68 0.22 -10.87
C LYS A 43 -1.55 -0.59 -10.23
N ARG A 44 -0.30 -0.27 -10.54
CA ARG A 44 0.88 -0.93 -9.98
C ARG A 44 0.99 -0.66 -8.48
N LEU A 45 0.84 0.59 -8.05
CA LEU A 45 0.86 1.01 -6.66
C LEU A 45 -0.26 0.33 -5.86
N THR A 46 -1.48 0.30 -6.39
CA THR A 46 -2.61 -0.40 -5.75
C THR A 46 -2.34 -1.89 -5.54
N ARG A 47 -1.71 -2.58 -6.51
CA ARG A 47 -1.34 -3.99 -6.39
C ARG A 47 -0.24 -4.20 -5.35
N ALA A 48 0.79 -3.33 -5.36
CA ALA A 48 1.87 -3.37 -4.39
C ALA A 48 1.33 -3.18 -2.96
N ARG A 49 0.44 -2.19 -2.76
CA ARG A 49 -0.20 -1.93 -1.47
C ARG A 49 -0.91 -3.16 -0.93
N ARG A 50 -1.77 -3.78 -1.75
CA ARG A 50 -2.52 -4.99 -1.36
C ARG A 50 -1.58 -6.15 -0.99
N ALA A 51 -0.45 -6.30 -1.67
CA ALA A 51 0.54 -7.32 -1.34
C ALA A 51 1.20 -7.05 0.02
N VAL A 52 1.49 -5.79 0.33
CA VAL A 52 2.06 -5.35 1.61
C VAL A 52 1.04 -5.49 2.76
N GLU A 53 -0.20 -5.03 2.56
CA GLU A 53 -1.31 -5.22 3.52
C GLU A 53 -1.50 -6.70 3.87
N LYS A 54 -1.46 -7.57 2.84
CA LYS A 54 -1.55 -9.03 3.04
C LYS A 54 -0.38 -9.55 3.87
N ALA A 55 0.84 -9.10 3.59
CA ALA A 55 2.02 -9.51 4.35
C ALA A 55 1.95 -9.05 5.81
N ALA A 56 1.52 -7.81 6.06
CA ALA A 56 1.28 -7.29 7.40
C ALA A 56 0.26 -8.16 8.15
N HIS A 57 -0.91 -8.41 7.53
CA HIS A 57 -1.95 -9.25 8.13
C HIS A 57 -1.46 -10.65 8.50
N LEU A 58 -0.69 -11.30 7.62
CA LEU A 58 -0.13 -12.64 7.89
C LEU A 58 0.90 -12.66 9.03
N LEU A 59 1.56 -11.54 9.31
CA LEU A 59 2.56 -11.42 10.38
C LEU A 59 1.96 -10.93 11.71
N GLY A 60 0.86 -10.17 11.67
CA GLY A 60 0.14 -9.69 12.84
C GLY A 60 -0.98 -10.61 13.33
N SER A 61 -1.45 -11.54 12.49
CA SER A 61 -2.44 -12.54 12.86
C SER A 61 -1.78 -13.73 13.55
N ASP A 62 -1.82 -13.77 14.88
CA ASP A 62 -1.73 -15.03 15.63
C ASP A 62 -3.12 -15.70 15.55
N LEU A 63 -3.34 -16.55 14.54
CA LEU A 63 -4.37 -17.61 14.63
C LEU A 63 -3.70 -18.90 15.07
#